data_AF-A0A942LRB0-F1
#
_entry.id   AF-A0A942LRB0-F1
#
_cell.length_a   1.000
_cell.length_b   1.000
_cell.length_c   1.000
_cell.angle_alpha   90.00
_cell.angle_beta   90.00
_cell.angle_gamma   90.00
#
_symmetry.space_group_name_H-M   'P 1'
#
loop_
_entity.id
_entity.type
_entity.pdbx_description
1 polymer ?
#
loop_
_entity_poly.entity_id
_entity_poly.type
_entity_poly.pdbx_seq_one_letter_code
_entity_poly.pdbx_strand_id
1 'polypeptide(L)'
;MNNKKLDMSKPLNAQQNVKKSVFVTTGSSLIGALLFFVAYAFTDNAWFLAAAVILTGSGLAFAYVIKKFEDKYLSNSDENQIANE
;
A
#
# COMPACT_ATOMS: atom_id res chain seq x y z
N MET A 1 -23.79 -22.69 12.00
CA MET A 1 -23.11 -21.76 11.05
C MET A 1 -22.86 -20.45 11.75
N ASN A 2 -21.60 -20.14 12.09
CA ASN A 2 -21.22 -18.90 12.75
C ASN A 2 -21.12 -17.79 11.71
N ASN A 3 -22.22 -17.07 11.48
CA ASN A 3 -22.23 -15.85 10.67
C ASN A 3 -21.62 -14.71 11.51
N LYS A 4 -20.29 -14.68 11.62
CA LYS A 4 -19.58 -13.43 11.93
C LYS A 4 -19.82 -12.50 10.74
N LYS A 5 -20.94 -11.79 10.74
CA LYS A 5 -21.14 -10.64 9.87
C LYS A 5 -20.01 -9.66 10.19
N LEU A 6 -19.22 -9.33 9.18
CA LEU A 6 -18.21 -8.29 9.26
C LEU A 6 -18.95 -6.98 9.55
N ASP A 7 -18.87 -6.54 10.79
CA ASP A 7 -19.43 -5.27 11.23
C ASP A 7 -18.67 -4.12 10.53
N MET A 8 -19.30 -3.58 9.48
CA MET A 8 -18.79 -2.48 8.66
C MET A 8 -19.03 -1.10 9.29
N SER A 9 -19.56 -1.03 10.52
CA SER A 9 -19.80 0.24 11.22
C SER A 9 -18.53 0.90 11.78
N LYS A 10 -17.36 0.25 11.68
CA LYS A 10 -16.10 0.75 12.24
C LYS A 10 -15.17 1.30 11.14
N PRO A 11 -14.96 2.63 11.03
CA PRO A 11 -13.93 3.19 10.15
C PRO A 11 -12.53 2.62 10.42
N LEU A 12 -12.29 2.09 11.63
CA LEU A 12 -11.08 1.39 12.04
C LEU A 12 -10.75 0.15 11.18
N ASN A 13 -11.76 -0.66 10.78
CA ASN A 13 -11.54 -1.85 9.96
C ASN A 13 -11.16 -1.49 8.51
N ALA A 14 -11.78 -0.44 7.97
CA ALA A 14 -11.48 0.05 6.63
C ALA A 14 -10.07 0.67 6.56
N GLN A 15 -9.71 1.53 7.53
CA GLN A 15 -8.37 2.10 7.63
C GLN A 15 -7.28 1.02 7.78
N GLN A 16 -7.50 0.04 8.66
CA GLN A 16 -6.53 -1.04 8.88
C GLN A 16 -6.37 -1.94 7.65
N ASN A 17 -7.44 -2.19 6.90
CA ASN A 17 -7.35 -2.96 5.66
C ASN A 17 -6.62 -2.19 4.55
N VAL A 18 -6.84 -0.88 4.44
CA VAL A 18 -6.10 -0.02 3.49
C VAL A 18 -4.61 0.02 3.85
N LYS A 19 -4.25 0.21 5.12
CA LYS A 19 -2.83 0.16 5.54
C LYS A 19 -2.16 -1.16 5.22
N LYS A 20 -2.85 -2.28 5.47
CA LYS A 20 -2.36 -3.61 5.11
C LYS A 20 -2.20 -3.77 3.60
N SER A 21 -3.16 -3.32 2.80
CA SER A 21 -3.05 -3.40 1.33
C SER A 21 -1.88 -2.56 0.81
N VAL A 22 -1.66 -1.36 1.37
CA VAL A 22 -0.51 -0.51 1.02
C VAL A 22 0.80 -1.22 1.27
N PHE A 23 0.95 -1.79 2.46
CA PHE A 23 2.16 -2.48 2.85
C PHE A 23 2.42 -3.69 1.95
N VAL A 24 1.39 -4.49 1.68
CA VAL A 24 1.50 -5.68 0.82
C VAL A 24 1.83 -5.29 -0.63
N THR A 25 1.13 -4.32 -1.21
CA THR A 25 1.33 -3.92 -2.62
C THR A 25 2.68 -3.21 -2.81
N THR A 26 3.04 -2.29 -1.93
CA THR A 26 4.35 -1.58 -2.00
C THR A 26 5.49 -2.57 -1.77
N GLY A 27 5.37 -3.42 -0.75
CA GLY A 27 6.38 -4.43 -0.40
C GLY A 27 6.57 -5.45 -1.52
N SER A 28 5.49 -6.00 -2.07
CA SER A 28 5.58 -6.96 -3.19
C SER A 28 6.19 -6.35 -4.45
N SER A 29 5.88 -5.08 -4.74
CA SER A 29 6.48 -4.36 -5.88
C SER A 29 7.99 -4.19 -5.69
N LEU A 30 8.43 -3.81 -4.48
CA LEU A 30 9.86 -3.67 -4.15
C LEU A 30 10.61 -5.01 -4.15
N ILE A 31 9.99 -6.08 -3.63
CA ILE A 31 10.56 -7.43 -3.69
C ILE A 31 10.68 -7.88 -5.15
N GLY A 32 9.65 -7.67 -5.97
CA GLY A 32 9.70 -7.96 -7.39
C GLY A 32 10.81 -7.18 -8.10
N ALA A 33 10.95 -5.89 -7.80
CA ALA A 33 12.04 -5.08 -8.34
C ALA A 33 13.43 -5.63 -7.97
N LEU A 34 13.60 -6.07 -6.72
CA LEU A 34 14.86 -6.68 -6.28
C LEU A 34 15.17 -7.97 -7.04
N LEU A 35 14.17 -8.83 -7.26
CA LEU A 35 14.35 -10.07 -8.03
C LEU A 35 14.78 -9.77 -9.48
N PHE A 36 14.16 -8.79 -10.12
CA PHE A 36 14.56 -8.36 -11.46
C PHE A 36 15.95 -7.71 -11.49
N PHE A 37 16.31 -6.95 -10.46
CA PHE A 37 17.65 -6.40 -10.35
C PHE A 37 18.72 -7.49 -10.19
N VAL A 38 18.42 -8.51 -9.37
CA VAL A 38 19.29 -9.69 -9.22
C VAL A 38 19.39 -10.43 -10.55
N ALA A 39 18.28 -10.64 -11.26
CA ALA A 39 18.29 -11.26 -12.59
C ALA A 39 19.12 -10.46 -13.60
N TYR A 40 19.05 -9.13 -13.56
CA TYR A 40 19.91 -8.25 -14.37
C TYR A 40 21.39 -8.49 -14.05
N ALA A 41 21.77 -8.56 -12.77
CA ALA A 41 23.17 -8.77 -12.37
C ALA A 41 23.78 -10.09 -12.87
N PHE A 42 22.96 -11.11 -13.15
CA PHE A 42 23.41 -12.39 -13.70
C PHE A 42 23.33 -12.49 -15.22
N THR A 43 22.51 -11.68 -15.88
CA THR A 43 22.20 -11.83 -17.31
C THR A 43 22.64 -10.64 -18.16
N ASP A 44 22.96 -9.51 -17.54
CA ASP A 44 23.22 -8.21 -18.16
C ASP A 44 22.11 -7.76 -19.14
N ASN A 45 20.90 -8.31 -19.00
CA ASN A 45 19.80 -8.03 -19.89
C ASN A 45 19.05 -6.76 -19.43
N ALA A 46 19.13 -5.71 -20.25
CA ALA A 46 18.52 -4.40 -19.98
C ALA A 46 16.99 -4.46 -19.73
N TRP A 47 16.28 -5.48 -20.23
CA TRP A 47 14.85 -5.64 -19.96
C TRP A 47 14.56 -5.88 -18.47
N PHE A 48 15.44 -6.62 -17.77
CA PHE A 48 15.29 -6.83 -16.33
C PHE A 48 15.60 -5.57 -15.53
N LEU A 49 16.59 -4.78 -15.96
CA LEU A 49 16.86 -3.48 -15.35
C LEU A 49 15.66 -2.53 -15.52
N ALA A 50 15.08 -2.47 -16.72
CA ALA A 50 13.88 -1.67 -16.98
C ALA A 50 12.70 -2.11 -16.10
N ALA A 51 12.46 -3.43 -15.99
CA ALA A 51 11.41 -3.97 -15.12
C ALA A 51 11.62 -3.59 -13.64
N ALA A 52 12.86 -3.69 -13.14
CA ALA A 52 13.21 -3.31 -11.77
C ALA A 52 12.94 -1.82 -11.49
N VAL A 53 13.31 -0.94 -12.41
CA VAL A 53 13.06 0.51 -12.29
C VAL A 53 11.56 0.81 -12.30
N ILE A 54 10.80 0.20 -13.22
CA ILE A 54 9.34 0.40 -13.32
C ILE A 54 8.63 -0.07 -12.05
N LEU A 55 8.99 -1.25 -11.52
CA LEU A 55 8.41 -1.78 -10.29
C LEU A 55 8.74 -0.97 -9.05
N THR A 56 9.98 -0.45 -8.97
CA THR A 56 10.37 0.44 -7.88
C THR A 56 9.59 1.75 -7.94
N GLY A 57 9.49 2.35 -9.14
CA GLY A 57 8.76 3.59 -9.36
C GLY A 57 7.27 3.44 -9.07
N SER A 58 6.64 2.35 -9.51
CA SER A 58 5.22 2.09 -9.27
C SER A 58 4.91 1.83 -7.81
N GLY A 59 5.77 1.09 -7.10
CA GLY A 59 5.65 0.89 -5.65
C GLY A 59 5.70 2.19 -4.86
N LEU A 60 6.67 3.07 -5.16
CA LEU A 60 6.79 4.38 -4.52
C LEU A 60 5.62 5.31 -4.85
N ALA A 61 5.20 5.35 -6.12
CA ALA A 61 4.07 6.16 -6.55
C ALA A 61 2.78 5.73 -5.85
N PHE A 62 2.55 4.41 -5.73
CA PHE A 62 1.40 3.87 -5.01
C PHE A 62 1.42 4.25 -3.51
N ALA A 63 2.56 4.09 -2.85
CA ALA A 63 2.72 4.49 -1.44
C ALA A 63 2.42 5.99 -1.24
N TYR A 64 2.90 6.84 -2.14
CA TYR A 64 2.64 8.29 -2.10
C TYR A 64 1.16 8.62 -2.30
N VAL A 65 0.50 8.02 -3.30
CA VAL A 65 -0.92 8.25 -3.58
C VAL A 65 -1.79 7.83 -2.41
N ILE A 66 -1.52 6.67 -1.81
CA ILE A 66 -2.32 6.21 -0.69
C ILE A 66 -2.07 7.04 0.57
N LYS A 67 -0.83 7.46 0.85
CA LYS A 67 -0.56 8.40 1.94
C LYS A 67 -1.37 9.69 1.79
N LYS A 68 -1.41 10.25 0.58
CA LYS A 68 -2.22 11.43 0.27
C LYS A 68 -3.73 11.19 0.41
N PHE A 69 -4.20 9.98 0.10
CA PHE A 69 -5.59 9.59 0.31
C PHE A 69 -5.92 9.42 1.80
N GLU A 70 -5.02 8.81 2.58
CA GLU A 70 -5.19 8.65 4.03
C GLU A 70 -5.29 10.02 4.71
N ASP A 71 -4.35 10.92 4.42
CA ASP A 71 -4.37 12.29 4.99
C ASP A 71 -5.68 13.03 4.64
N LYS A 72 -6.20 12.85 3.42
CA LYS A 72 -7.39 13.58 2.94
C LYS A 72 -8.72 13.03 3.47
N TYR A 73 -8.86 11.72 3.61
CA TYR A 73 -10.15 11.09 3.90
C TYR A 73 -10.24 10.47 5.31
N LEU A 74 -9.11 10.24 5.96
CA LEU A 74 -9.03 9.48 7.21
C LEU A 74 -8.57 10.32 8.40
N SER A 75 -7.89 11.46 8.16
CA SER A 75 -7.39 12.34 9.23
C SER A 75 -8.43 13.30 9.84
N ASN A 76 -9.62 13.45 9.23
CA ASN A 76 -10.64 14.41 9.67
C ASN A 76 -11.77 13.82 10.55
N SER A 77 -11.75 12.53 10.86
CA SER A 77 -12.83 11.92 11.65
C SER A 77 -12.64 12.03 13.16
N ASP A 78 -11.42 12.28 13.66
CA ASP A 78 -11.14 12.30 15.10
C ASP A 78 -11.29 13.70 15.74
N GLU A 79 -11.32 14.77 14.94
CA GLU A 79 -11.40 16.14 15.48
C GLU A 79 -12.84 16.57 15.86
N ASN A 80 -13.86 15.89 15.33
CA ASN A 80 -15.28 16.22 15.58
C ASN A 80 -15.97 15.34 16.64
N GLN A 81 -15.31 14.30 17.16
CA GLN A 81 -15.86 13.49 18.25
C GLN A 81 -15.35 13.89 19.64
N ILE A 82 -14.22 14.59 19.74
CA ILE A 82 -13.66 15.05 21.01
C ILE A 82 -14.23 16.44 21.41
N ALA A 83 -14.77 17.20 20.46
CA ALA A 83 -15.39 18.51 20.72
C ALA A 83 -16.88 18.44 21.14
N ASN A 84 -17.44 17.23 21.27
CA ASN A 84 -18.85 16.99 21.60
C ASN A 84 -19.06 16.03 22.79
N GLU A 85 -18.02 15.78 23.60
CA GLU A 85 -18.16 15.26 24.96
C GLU A 85 -17.96 16.37 26.00
#